data_AF-U6DAS2-F1
#
_entry.id   AF-U6DAS2-F1
#
_cell.length_a   1.000
_cell.length_b   1.000
_cell.length_c   1.000
_cell.angle_alpha   90.00
_cell.angle_beta   90.00
_cell.angle_gamma   90.00
#
_symmetry.space_group_name_H-M   'P 1'
#
loop_
_entity.id
_entity.type
_entity.pdbx_description
1 polymer ?
#
loop_
_entity_poly.entity_id
_entity_poly.type
_entity_poly.pdbx_seq_one_letter_code
_entity_poly.pdbx_strand_id
1 'polypeptide(L)'
;IITFQEQGDKMMEEYSLEKNERACIDFAISAKPLTRHMPQNKQSFQYRMWQFVVSPPFEYTIMAMIALNTVVLMMKFYDAPYEYELMLKCLNIVFTSMFSMECVLKIIAFGVLNYFRDAWNVFDFVTVLGSITDILVTEIANNFINLSFLRLFRAARLIKLLRQGYTIRILLWTFVQSF
;
A
#
# COMPACT_ATOMS: atom_id res chain seq x y z
N ILE A 1 17.71 -15.37 26.28
CA ILE A 1 17.94 -16.73 25.71
C ILE A 1 17.65 -17.78 26.77
N ILE A 2 18.33 -17.75 27.92
CA ILE A 2 18.16 -18.73 29.01
C ILE A 2 16.74 -18.67 29.63
N THR A 3 16.20 -17.47 29.81
CA THR A 3 14.80 -17.25 30.28
C THR A 3 13.73 -17.76 29.33
N PHE A 4 14.02 -17.85 28.02
CA PHE A 4 13.08 -18.37 27.03
C PHE A 4 13.04 -19.91 27.03
N GLN A 5 14.15 -20.57 27.35
CA GLN A 5 14.18 -22.02 27.54
C GLN A 5 13.42 -22.43 28.80
N GLU A 6 13.62 -21.74 29.93
CA GLU A 6 12.87 -22.03 31.16
C GLU A 6 11.35 -21.87 31.03
N GLN A 7 10.88 -20.85 30.29
CA GLN A 7 9.45 -20.69 30.01
C GLN A 7 8.92 -21.71 29.00
N GLY A 8 9.74 -22.11 28.03
CA GLY A 8 9.40 -23.17 27.08
C GLY A 8 9.25 -24.54 27.75
N ASP A 9 10.18 -24.88 28.63
CA ASP A 9 10.20 -26.17 29.32
C ASP A 9 9.05 -26.29 30.33
N LYS A 10 8.73 -25.22 31.08
CA LYS A 10 7.57 -25.21 32.00
C LYS A 10 6.22 -25.35 31.28
N MET A 11 6.08 -24.80 30.07
CA MET A 11 4.82 -24.93 29.30
C MET A 11 4.64 -26.30 28.63
N MET A 12 5.73 -27.03 28.39
CA MET A 12 5.71 -28.36 27.78
C MET A 12 5.39 -29.46 28.80
N GLU A 13 5.66 -29.24 30.10
CA GLU A 13 5.38 -30.21 31.17
C GLU A 13 3.89 -30.31 31.57
N GLU A 14 3.11 -29.25 31.35
CA GLU A 14 1.71 -29.16 31.85
C GLU A 14 0.62 -29.63 30.87
N TYR A 15 0.95 -30.02 29.62
CA TYR A 15 -0.06 -30.27 28.60
C TYR A 15 0.14 -31.55 27.77
N SER A 16 -0.97 -32.24 27.51
CA SER A 16 -1.05 -33.47 26.72
C SER A 16 -0.94 -33.28 25.22
N LEU A 17 -1.05 -32.04 24.73
CA LEU A 17 -1.07 -31.69 23.30
C LEU A 17 0.23 -30.98 22.91
N GLU A 18 0.79 -31.35 21.75
CA GLU A 18 1.96 -30.68 21.21
C GLU A 18 1.64 -29.22 20.86
N LYS A 19 2.65 -28.34 20.95
CA LYS A 19 2.53 -26.90 20.66
C LYS A 19 1.89 -26.62 19.29
N ASN A 20 2.19 -27.43 18.28
CA ASN A 20 1.66 -27.30 16.93
C ASN A 20 0.16 -27.66 16.86
N GLU A 21 -0.27 -28.66 17.61
CA GLU A 21 -1.68 -29.09 17.67
C GLU A 21 -2.53 -28.01 18.32
N ARG A 22 -2.06 -27.43 19.43
CA ARG A 22 -2.76 -26.32 20.09
C ARG A 22 -2.92 -25.12 19.18
N ALA A 23 -1.85 -24.70 18.49
CA ALA A 23 -1.91 -23.57 17.57
C ALA A 23 -2.92 -23.80 16.43
N CYS A 24 -3.04 -25.04 15.94
CA CYS A 24 -4.01 -25.40 14.92
C CYS A 24 -5.46 -25.36 15.45
N ILE A 25 -5.70 -25.90 16.65
CA ILE A 25 -7.01 -25.89 17.31
C ILE A 25 -7.46 -24.45 17.60
N ASP A 26 -6.57 -23.62 18.16
CA ASP A 26 -6.85 -22.22 18.46
C ASP A 26 -7.17 -21.43 17.19
N PHE A 27 -6.43 -21.67 16.10
CA PHE A 27 -6.73 -21.06 14.81
C PHE A 27 -8.10 -21.50 14.29
N ALA A 28 -8.43 -22.79 14.33
CA ALA A 28 -9.71 -23.30 13.85
C ALA A 28 -10.91 -22.73 14.63
N ILE A 29 -10.77 -22.54 15.95
CA ILE A 29 -11.83 -21.99 16.81
C ILE A 29 -11.96 -20.47 16.64
N SER A 30 -10.84 -19.75 16.47
CA SER A 30 -10.81 -18.28 16.42
C SER A 30 -10.93 -17.68 15.02
N ALA A 31 -10.78 -18.48 13.96
CA ALA A 31 -10.79 -18.00 12.59
C ALA A 31 -12.12 -17.32 12.24
N LYS A 32 -12.03 -16.09 11.72
CA LYS A 32 -13.16 -15.33 11.17
C LYS A 32 -13.08 -15.29 9.64
N PRO A 33 -14.22 -15.27 8.94
CA PRO A 33 -14.22 -15.19 7.48
C PRO A 33 -13.57 -13.90 7.00
N LEU A 34 -12.72 -14.01 5.97
CA LEU A 34 -12.13 -12.86 5.29
C LEU A 34 -13.20 -12.11 4.49
N THR A 35 -13.44 -10.85 4.81
CA THR A 35 -14.42 -10.02 4.09
C THR A 35 -13.83 -9.58 2.75
N ARG A 36 -14.15 -10.30 1.66
CA ARG A 36 -13.86 -9.87 0.29
C ARG A 36 -15.09 -9.18 -0.29
N HIS A 37 -15.03 -7.86 -0.47
CA HIS A 37 -16.16 -7.09 -0.99
C HIS A 37 -16.37 -7.37 -2.48
N MET A 38 -17.55 -7.91 -2.82
CA MET A 38 -18.03 -8.13 -4.18
C MET A 38 -19.25 -7.23 -4.41
N PRO A 39 -19.29 -6.41 -5.48
CA PRO A 39 -20.46 -5.59 -5.75
C PRO A 39 -21.68 -6.47 -6.02
N GLN A 40 -22.81 -6.16 -5.38
CA GLN A 40 -24.03 -6.97 -5.41
C GLN A 40 -24.64 -7.06 -6.82
N ASN A 41 -24.53 -6.00 -7.61
CA ASN A 41 -25.17 -5.90 -8.91
C ASN A 41 -24.20 -6.27 -10.06
N LYS A 42 -24.25 -7.53 -10.51
CA LYS A 42 -23.36 -8.10 -11.53
C LYS A 42 -23.52 -7.47 -12.93
N GLN A 43 -24.65 -6.83 -13.22
CA GLN A 43 -24.93 -6.22 -14.54
C GLN A 43 -24.51 -4.75 -14.62
N SER A 44 -24.11 -4.15 -13.50
CA SER A 44 -23.71 -2.74 -13.47
C SER A 44 -22.31 -2.53 -14.03
N PHE A 45 -22.06 -1.34 -14.60
CA PHE A 45 -20.73 -0.86 -14.96
C PHE A 45 -19.72 -1.02 -13.80
N GLN A 46 -20.20 -0.87 -12.56
CA GLN A 46 -19.41 -1.10 -11.34
C GLN A 46 -18.81 -2.51 -11.26
N TYR A 47 -19.52 -3.56 -11.67
CA TYR A 47 -19.01 -4.94 -11.63
C TYR A 47 -17.88 -5.14 -12.64
N ARG A 48 -18.01 -4.59 -13.86
CA ARG A 48 -16.95 -4.61 -14.88
C ARG A 48 -15.71 -3.87 -14.40
N MET A 49 -15.89 -2.69 -13.79
CA MET A 49 -14.80 -1.92 -13.20
C MET A 49 -14.13 -2.67 -12.05
N TRP A 50 -14.91 -3.33 -11.19
CA TRP A 50 -14.38 -4.17 -10.11
C TRP A 50 -13.57 -5.35 -10.65
N GLN A 51 -14.07 -6.07 -11.67
CA GLN A 51 -13.32 -7.16 -12.29
C GLN A 51 -11.99 -6.69 -12.89
N PHE A 52 -11.97 -5.51 -13.51
CA PHE A 52 -10.75 -4.92 -14.06
C PHE A 52 -9.75 -4.53 -12.95
N VAL A 53 -10.21 -3.83 -11.91
CA VAL A 53 -9.35 -3.35 -10.81
C VAL A 53 -8.80 -4.51 -9.96
N VAL A 54 -9.57 -5.59 -9.79
CA VAL A 54 -9.16 -6.79 -9.04
C VAL A 54 -8.32 -7.75 -9.90
N SER A 55 -8.15 -7.47 -11.19
CA SER A 55 -7.39 -8.35 -12.08
C SER A 55 -5.89 -8.32 -11.73
N PRO A 56 -5.20 -9.49 -11.72
CA PRO A 56 -3.75 -9.55 -11.56
C PRO A 56 -2.95 -8.64 -12.49
N PRO A 57 -3.26 -8.51 -13.81
CA PRO A 57 -2.49 -7.63 -14.68
C PRO A 57 -2.60 -6.15 -14.31
N PHE A 58 -3.74 -5.69 -13.77
CA PHE A 58 -3.88 -4.33 -13.27
C PHE A 58 -2.94 -4.11 -12.07
N GLU A 59 -2.91 -5.05 -11.14
CA GLU A 59 -1.99 -5.00 -10.00
C GLU A 59 -0.50 -4.96 -10.42
N TYR A 60 -0.09 -5.81 -11.37
CA TYR A 60 1.27 -5.78 -11.92
C TYR A 60 1.59 -4.45 -12.62
N THR A 61 0.61 -3.86 -13.32
CA THR A 61 0.78 -2.56 -13.97
C THR A 61 1.08 -1.48 -12.94
N ILE A 62 0.30 -1.40 -11.85
CA ILE A 62 0.53 -0.42 -10.78
C ILE A 62 1.90 -0.62 -10.12
N MET A 63 2.30 -1.86 -9.86
CA MET A 63 3.64 -2.17 -9.34
C MET A 63 4.75 -1.69 -10.27
N ALA A 64 4.64 -1.95 -11.57
CA ALA A 64 5.61 -1.50 -12.56
C ALA A 64 5.68 0.04 -12.59
N MET A 65 4.55 0.74 -12.50
CA MET A 65 4.52 2.20 -12.45
C MET A 65 5.18 2.77 -11.18
N ILE A 66 5.02 2.11 -10.02
CA ILE A 66 5.71 2.51 -8.78
C ILE A 66 7.22 2.31 -8.93
N ALA A 67 7.64 1.18 -9.48
CA ALA A 67 9.06 0.90 -9.73
C ALA A 67 9.67 1.94 -10.69
N LEU A 68 9.00 2.24 -11.80
CA LEU A 68 9.44 3.27 -12.75
C LEU A 68 9.49 4.66 -12.11
N ASN A 69 8.48 5.04 -11.31
CA ASN A 69 8.50 6.31 -10.60
C ASN A 69 9.68 6.41 -9.62
N THR A 70 10.04 5.30 -8.97
CA THR A 70 11.19 5.22 -8.06
C THR A 70 12.50 5.41 -8.82
N VAL A 71 12.67 4.76 -9.97
CA VAL A 71 13.84 4.94 -10.82
C VAL A 71 13.98 6.40 -11.25
N VAL A 72 12.89 7.04 -11.67
CA VAL A 72 12.88 8.47 -12.04
C VAL A 72 13.26 9.36 -10.86
N LEU A 73 12.84 9.03 -9.64
CA LEU A 73 13.25 9.76 -8.43
C LEU A 73 14.74 9.56 -8.12
N MET A 74 15.29 8.36 -8.34
CA MET A 74 16.71 8.05 -8.15
C MET A 74 17.63 8.68 -9.19
N MET A 75 17.12 8.93 -10.40
CA MET A 75 17.86 9.60 -11.47
C MET A 75 18.10 11.08 -11.22
N LYS A 76 17.52 11.68 -10.17
CA LYS A 76 17.76 13.08 -9.81
C LYS A 76 19.20 13.26 -9.29
N PHE A 77 19.98 14.11 -9.95
CA PHE A 77 21.35 14.47 -9.54
C PHE A 77 21.51 15.97 -9.28
N TYR A 78 22.58 16.34 -8.57
CA TYR A 78 22.91 17.74 -8.25
C TYR A 78 23.54 18.44 -9.46
N ASP A 79 23.18 19.70 -9.73
CA ASP A 79 23.55 20.48 -10.93
C ASP A 79 23.01 19.91 -12.27
N ALA A 80 21.79 19.38 -12.26
CA ALA A 80 21.13 18.97 -13.50
C ALA A 80 20.76 20.17 -14.40
N PRO A 81 20.85 20.04 -15.73
CA PRO A 81 20.38 21.07 -16.66
C PRO A 81 18.89 21.38 -16.46
N TYR A 82 18.49 22.64 -16.65
CA TYR A 82 17.09 23.07 -16.49
C TYR A 82 16.10 22.22 -17.31
N GLU A 83 16.44 21.90 -18.55
CA GLU A 83 15.63 21.04 -19.43
C GLU A 83 15.40 19.64 -18.82
N TYR A 84 16.43 19.08 -18.17
CA TYR A 84 16.34 17.78 -17.52
C TYR A 84 15.45 17.83 -16.29
N GLU A 85 15.56 18.88 -15.47
CA GLU A 85 14.67 19.08 -14.32
C GLU A 85 13.21 19.24 -14.75
N LEU A 86 12.96 19.96 -15.85
CA LEU A 86 11.62 20.11 -16.42
C LEU A 86 11.05 18.78 -16.91
N MET A 87 11.86 17.95 -17.59
CA MET A 87 11.47 16.60 -17.99
C MET A 87 11.12 15.72 -16.79
N LEU A 88 11.95 15.73 -15.74
CA LEU A 88 11.68 14.98 -14.50
C LEU A 88 10.40 15.47 -13.82
N LYS A 89 10.15 16.79 -13.82
CA LYS A 89 8.91 17.37 -13.28
C LYS A 89 7.70 16.88 -14.07
N CYS A 90 7.76 16.91 -15.40
CA CYS A 90 6.71 16.39 -16.27
C CYS A 90 6.41 14.90 -16.01
N LEU A 91 7.44 14.05 -15.93
CA LEU A 91 7.28 12.64 -15.61
C LEU A 91 6.60 12.42 -14.24
N ASN A 92 7.01 13.19 -13.22
CA ASN A 92 6.39 13.11 -11.89
C ASN A 92 4.90 13.48 -11.91
N ILE A 93 4.51 14.46 -12.73
CA ILE A 93 3.11 14.84 -12.92
C ILE A 93 2.34 13.69 -13.60
N VAL A 94 2.91 13.09 -14.65
CA VAL A 94 2.31 11.94 -15.36
C VAL A 94 2.13 10.74 -14.43
N PHE A 95 3.12 10.38 -13.61
CA PHE A 95 2.95 9.29 -12.63
C PHE A 95 1.86 9.62 -11.62
N THR A 96 1.82 10.87 -11.14
CA THR A 96 0.80 11.30 -10.16
C THR A 96 -0.61 11.26 -10.74
N SER A 97 -0.80 11.67 -12.00
CA SER A 97 -2.10 11.58 -12.67
C SER A 97 -2.55 10.13 -12.84
N MET A 98 -1.63 9.23 -13.20
CA MET A 98 -1.93 7.80 -13.33
C MET A 98 -2.30 7.13 -12.00
N PHE A 99 -1.60 7.44 -10.90
CA PHE A 99 -2.00 6.96 -9.56
C PHE A 99 -3.30 7.59 -9.07
N SER A 100 -3.56 8.85 -9.45
CA SER A 100 -4.86 9.47 -9.18
C SER A 100 -5.98 8.74 -9.92
N MET A 101 -5.75 8.36 -11.18
CA MET A 101 -6.70 7.58 -11.96
C MET A 101 -6.94 6.20 -11.32
N GLU A 102 -5.89 5.48 -10.92
CA GLU A 102 -5.99 4.22 -10.16
C GLU A 102 -6.92 4.35 -8.95
N CYS A 103 -6.70 5.39 -8.14
CA CYS A 103 -7.49 5.66 -6.93
C CYS A 103 -8.97 5.89 -7.27
N VAL A 104 -9.27 6.71 -8.29
CA VAL A 104 -10.65 6.95 -8.76
C VAL A 104 -11.30 5.68 -9.27
N LEU A 105 -10.60 4.86 -10.06
CA LEU A 105 -11.11 3.58 -10.55
C LEU A 105 -11.45 2.63 -9.39
N LYS A 106 -10.61 2.58 -8.35
CA LYS A 106 -10.87 1.80 -7.13
C LYS A 106 -12.08 2.31 -6.34
N ILE A 107 -12.24 3.63 -6.20
CA ILE A 107 -13.41 4.23 -5.53
C ILE A 107 -14.70 3.85 -6.27
N ILE A 108 -14.70 3.91 -7.60
CA ILE A 108 -15.86 3.50 -8.43
C ILE A 108 -16.12 1.99 -8.30
N ALA A 109 -15.07 1.16 -8.33
CA ALA A 109 -15.18 -0.29 -8.24
C ALA A 109 -15.74 -0.77 -6.88
N PHE A 110 -15.17 -0.31 -5.76
CA PHE A 110 -15.55 -0.76 -4.42
C PHE A 110 -16.71 0.03 -3.80
N GLY A 111 -16.95 1.25 -4.29
CA GLY A 111 -17.84 2.23 -3.67
C GLY A 111 -17.15 2.96 -2.51
N VAL A 112 -17.58 4.19 -2.24
CA VAL A 112 -16.95 5.11 -1.27
C VAL A 112 -16.84 4.47 0.12
N LEU A 113 -17.94 3.97 0.68
CA LEU A 113 -17.97 3.43 2.04
C LEU A 113 -17.04 2.23 2.24
N ASN A 114 -16.95 1.34 1.25
CA ASN A 114 -16.11 0.15 1.35
C ASN A 114 -14.64 0.45 1.05
N TYR A 115 -14.38 1.44 0.19
CA TYR A 115 -13.02 1.90 -0.09
C TYR A 115 -12.35 2.42 1.19
N PHE A 116 -13.05 3.23 2.00
CA PHE A 116 -12.52 3.76 3.26
C PHE A 116 -12.42 2.74 4.41
N ARG A 117 -13.00 1.55 4.27
CA ARG A 117 -12.86 0.47 5.27
C ARG A 117 -11.52 -0.27 5.17
N ASP A 118 -10.90 -0.29 3.99
CA ASP A 118 -9.59 -0.92 3.79
C ASP A 118 -8.48 0.11 4.05
N ALA A 119 -7.70 -0.09 5.11
CA ALA A 119 -6.61 0.79 5.51
C ALA A 119 -5.59 1.02 4.38
N TRP A 120 -5.35 0.02 3.53
CA TRP A 120 -4.43 0.15 2.39
C TRP A 120 -4.97 1.07 1.30
N ASN A 121 -6.28 1.07 1.10
CA ASN A 121 -6.94 1.96 0.15
C ASN A 121 -7.02 3.39 0.71
N VAL A 122 -7.25 3.55 2.02
CA VAL A 122 -7.16 4.87 2.69
C VAL A 122 -5.75 5.45 2.54
N PHE A 123 -4.72 4.64 2.78
CA PHE A 123 -3.33 5.06 2.59
C PHE A 123 -3.07 5.51 1.15
N ASP A 124 -3.51 4.74 0.16
CA ASP A 124 -3.42 5.09 -1.26
C ASP A 124 -4.05 6.47 -1.54
N PHE A 125 -5.28 6.70 -1.08
CA PHE A 125 -5.97 7.99 -1.23
C PHE A 125 -5.20 9.16 -0.59
N VAL A 126 -4.68 8.99 0.63
CA VAL A 126 -3.87 10.02 1.29
C VAL A 126 -2.59 10.33 0.50
N THR A 127 -1.92 9.31 -0.05
CA THR A 127 -0.72 9.54 -0.88
C THR A 127 -1.04 10.28 -2.17
N VAL A 128 -2.19 10.00 -2.80
CA VAL A 128 -2.65 10.71 -3.99
C VAL A 128 -2.99 12.16 -3.66
N LEU A 129 -3.74 12.42 -2.59
CA LEU A 129 -4.05 13.79 -2.14
C LEU A 129 -2.78 14.59 -1.84
N GLY A 130 -1.84 14.03 -1.08
CA GLY A 130 -0.58 14.69 -0.77
C GLY A 130 0.22 15.03 -2.03
N SER A 131 0.18 14.17 -3.04
CA SER A 131 0.86 14.40 -4.32
C SER A 131 0.18 15.47 -5.19
N ILE A 132 -1.15 15.55 -5.17
CA ILE A 132 -1.90 16.60 -5.87
C ILE A 132 -1.62 17.95 -5.22
N THR A 133 -1.64 18.01 -3.88
CA THR A 133 -1.29 19.22 -3.13
C THR A 133 0.14 19.67 -3.40
N ASP A 134 1.11 18.74 -3.53
CA ASP A 134 2.51 19.05 -3.92
C ASP A 134 2.57 19.80 -5.25
N ILE A 135 1.85 19.30 -6.26
CA ILE A 135 1.81 19.90 -7.60
C ILE A 135 1.11 21.27 -7.55
N LEU A 136 -0.06 21.37 -6.90
CA LEU A 136 -0.81 22.63 -6.80
C LEU A 136 -0.02 23.73 -6.09
N VAL A 137 0.67 23.40 -4.99
CA VAL A 137 1.53 24.37 -4.27
C VAL A 137 2.72 24.79 -5.13
N THR A 138 3.30 23.86 -5.90
CA THR A 138 4.43 24.17 -6.79
C THR A 138 4.02 25.12 -7.93
N GLU A 139 2.82 24.96 -8.50
CA GLU A 139 2.34 25.76 -9.64
C GLU A 139 1.68 27.08 -9.22
N ILE A 140 0.82 27.08 -8.20
CA ILE A 140 0.02 28.26 -7.82
C ILE A 140 0.79 29.19 -6.88
N ALA A 141 1.54 28.61 -5.94
CA ALA A 141 2.15 29.38 -4.86
C ALA A 141 3.62 29.72 -5.12
N ASN A 142 4.15 29.59 -6.35
CA ASN A 142 5.54 29.95 -6.69
C ASN A 142 6.60 29.47 -5.67
N ASN A 143 6.41 28.30 -5.04
CA ASN A 143 7.24 27.78 -3.95
C ASN A 143 7.38 28.69 -2.70
N PHE A 144 6.44 29.62 -2.46
CA PHE A 144 6.41 30.48 -1.26
C PHE A 144 6.45 29.66 0.04
N ILE A 145 5.88 28.46 0.02
CA ILE A 145 5.98 27.48 1.11
C ILE A 145 6.79 26.30 0.59
N ASN A 146 8.05 26.20 1.02
CA ASN A 146 8.92 25.10 0.65
C ASN A 146 8.51 23.84 1.44
N LEU A 147 7.43 23.19 1.00
CA LEU A 147 6.89 21.99 1.64
C LEU A 147 7.70 20.76 1.23
N SER A 148 8.96 20.74 1.65
CA SER A 148 9.85 19.59 1.47
C SER A 148 9.25 18.29 1.99
N PHE A 149 8.34 18.38 2.97
CA PHE A 149 7.55 17.27 3.48
C PHE A 149 6.62 16.62 2.44
N LEU A 150 6.02 17.38 1.52
CA LEU A 150 5.10 16.83 0.51
C LEU A 150 5.80 15.85 -0.45
N ARG A 151 7.12 16.01 -0.62
CA ARG A 151 7.97 15.07 -1.37
C ARG A 151 7.97 13.68 -0.73
N LEU A 152 7.71 13.56 0.57
CA LEU A 152 7.58 12.26 1.25
C LEU A 152 6.35 11.49 0.77
N PHE A 153 5.27 12.14 0.35
CA PHE A 153 4.10 11.42 -0.20
C PHE A 153 4.43 10.70 -1.50
N ARG A 154 5.40 11.19 -2.28
CA ARG A 154 5.92 10.48 -3.45
C ARG A 154 6.69 9.23 -3.02
N ALA A 155 7.60 9.36 -2.06
CA ALA A 155 8.35 8.22 -1.52
C ALA A 155 7.43 7.19 -0.81
N ALA A 156 6.36 7.65 -0.17
CA ALA A 156 5.37 6.82 0.50
C ALA A 156 4.68 5.83 -0.45
N ARG A 157 4.66 6.08 -1.77
CA ARG A 157 4.15 5.13 -2.77
C ARG A 157 4.94 3.82 -2.78
N LEU A 158 6.22 3.81 -2.38
CA LEU A 158 7.02 2.59 -2.21
C LEU A 158 6.41 1.63 -1.19
N ILE A 159 5.73 2.16 -0.18
CA ILE A 159 5.06 1.36 0.86
C ILE A 159 3.96 0.48 0.24
N LYS A 160 3.38 0.88 -0.91
CA LYS A 160 2.41 0.05 -1.64
C LYS A 160 3.02 -1.29 -2.08
N LEU A 161 4.33 -1.38 -2.34
CA LEU A 161 5.00 -2.64 -2.68
C LEU A 161 4.95 -3.66 -1.53
N LEU A 162 4.91 -3.18 -0.28
CA LEU A 162 4.77 -4.04 0.91
C LEU A 162 3.40 -4.73 0.97
N ARG A 163 2.38 -4.19 0.28
CA ARG A 163 1.05 -4.82 0.19
C ARG A 163 1.11 -6.17 -0.55
N GLN A 164 1.93 -6.27 -1.59
CA GLN A 164 2.08 -7.51 -2.39
C GLN A 164 3.11 -8.48 -1.81
N GLY A 165 4.12 -8.00 -1.07
CA GLY A 165 5.12 -8.84 -0.44
C GLY A 165 4.56 -9.66 0.72
N TYR A 166 3.92 -10.81 0.43
CA TYR A 166 3.28 -11.67 1.45
C TYR A 166 4.23 -12.01 2.61
N THR A 167 5.44 -12.46 2.28
CA THR A 167 6.47 -12.80 3.28
C THR A 167 6.88 -11.59 4.12
N ILE A 168 7.13 -10.44 3.47
CA ILE A 168 7.56 -9.22 4.15
C ILE A 168 6.45 -8.71 5.08
N ARG A 169 5.20 -8.74 4.62
CA ARG A 169 4.04 -8.32 5.41
C ARG A 169 3.86 -9.19 6.65
N ILE A 170 4.00 -10.52 6.52
CA ILE A 170 3.92 -11.43 7.67
C ILE A 170 5.06 -11.14 8.65
N LEU A 171 6.29 -11.03 8.17
CA LEU A 171 7.45 -10.77 9.02
C LEU A 171 7.28 -9.45 9.79
N LEU A 172 6.90 -8.38 9.10
CA LEU A 172 6.64 -7.08 9.74
C LEU A 172 5.50 -7.17 10.76
N TRP A 173 4.41 -7.86 10.43
CA TRP A 173 3.30 -8.04 11.36
C TRP A 173 3.72 -8.82 12.61
N THR A 174 4.45 -9.92 12.44
CA THR A 174 4.96 -10.72 13.58
C THR A 174 5.92 -9.91 14.46
N PHE A 175 6.74 -9.05 13.86
CA PHE A 175 7.64 -8.17 14.61
C PHE A 175 6.85 -7.11 15.39
N VAL A 176 5.92 -6.41 14.75
CA VAL A 176 5.08 -5.40 15.40
C VAL A 176 4.25 -5.99 16.54
N GLN A 177 3.74 -7.21 16.38
CA GLN A 177 3.00 -7.91 17.43
C GLN A 177 3.88 -8.41 18.59
N SER A 178 5.21 -8.45 18.40
CA SER A 178 6.17 -8.91 19.41
C SER A 178 6.68 -7.81 20.35
N PHE A 179 6.45 -6.53 20.01
CA PHE A 179 6.68 -5.39 20.91
C PHE A 179 5.44 -5.15 21.78
#